data_AF-A0A8C6NT14-F1
#
_entry.id   AF-A0A8C6NT14-F1
#
_cell.length_a   1.000
_cell.length_b   1.000
_cell.length_c   1.000
_cell.angle_alpha   90.00
_cell.angle_beta   90.00
_cell.angle_gamma   90.00
#
_symmetry.space_group_name_H-M   'P 1'
#
loop_
_entity.id
_entity.type
_entity.pdbx_description
1 polymer ?
#
loop_
_entity_poly.entity_id
_entity_poly.type
_entity_poly.pdbx_seq_one_letter_code
_entity_poly.pdbx_strand_id
1 'polypeptide(L)'
;MNKMMTEVDSWRADPLSFLRQRGLNIKSSPAIKQVYVLIVEGFLIFNYRPLNELFDKRYLLEIPYDVCKRRRSSREYSPPDPPGYFDGYVWPIYQINLQEMERTTSDIGENEDTQ
;
A
#
# COMPACT_ATOMS: atom_id res chain seq x y z
N MET A 1 -2.23 -10.75 -5.11
CA MET A 1 -3.13 -9.62 -5.39
C MET A 1 -4.61 -9.99 -5.31
N ASN A 2 -5.10 -11.05 -5.98
CA ASN A 2 -6.52 -11.41 -5.97
C ASN A 2 -7.15 -11.54 -4.56
N LYS A 3 -6.51 -12.27 -3.64
CA LYS A 3 -7.00 -12.39 -2.25
C LYS A 3 -7.10 -11.04 -1.53
N MET A 4 -6.08 -10.19 -1.69
CA MET A 4 -6.07 -8.85 -1.11
C MET A 4 -7.19 -7.99 -1.69
N MET A 5 -7.42 -8.03 -3.00
CA MET A 5 -8.53 -7.32 -3.63
C MET A 5 -9.87 -7.80 -3.09
N THR A 6 -10.08 -9.10 -2.96
CA THR A 6 -11.32 -9.65 -2.33
C THR A 6 -11.52 -9.11 -0.92
N GLU A 7 -10.46 -8.98 -0.11
CA GLU A 7 -10.56 -8.39 1.23
C GLU A 7 -10.87 -6.89 1.20
N VAL A 8 -10.23 -6.13 0.30
CA VAL A 8 -10.51 -4.69 0.11
C VAL A 8 -11.94 -4.48 -0.36
N ASP A 9 -12.41 -5.24 -1.35
CA ASP A 9 -13.76 -5.14 -1.88
C ASP A 9 -14.80 -5.51 -0.82
N SER A 10 -14.56 -6.59 -0.06
CA SER A 10 -15.43 -6.98 1.06
C SER A 10 -15.48 -5.90 2.14
N TRP A 11 -14.37 -5.23 2.43
CA TRP A 11 -14.34 -4.13 3.39
C TRP A 11 -15.09 -2.91 2.86
N ARG A 12 -14.90 -2.53 1.58
CA ARG A 12 -15.56 -1.39 0.95
C ARG A 12 -17.09 -1.58 0.87
N ALA A 13 -17.54 -2.81 0.64
CA ALA A 13 -18.97 -3.12 0.55
C ALA A 13 -19.68 -2.96 1.90
N ASP A 14 -19.10 -3.48 2.98
CA ASP A 14 -19.64 -3.34 4.34
C ASP A 14 -18.52 -3.48 5.39
N PRO A 15 -17.96 -2.36 5.88
CA PRO A 15 -16.93 -2.38 6.90
C PRO A 15 -17.37 -3.05 8.21
N LEU A 16 -18.66 -2.94 8.59
CA LEU A 16 -19.17 -3.52 9.82
C LEU A 16 -19.24 -5.04 9.72
N SER A 17 -19.79 -5.56 8.63
CA SER A 17 -19.82 -7.00 8.39
C SER A 17 -18.40 -7.58 8.28
N PHE A 18 -17.49 -6.89 7.60
CA PHE A 18 -16.08 -7.28 7.52
C PHE A 18 -15.43 -7.40 8.90
N LEU A 19 -15.65 -6.41 9.79
CA LEU A 19 -15.11 -6.42 11.14
C LEU A 19 -15.74 -7.52 12.02
N ARG A 20 -17.06 -7.72 11.90
CA ARG A 20 -17.77 -8.80 12.60
C ARG A 20 -17.26 -10.19 12.22
N GLN A 21 -16.98 -10.42 10.94
CA GLN A 21 -16.37 -11.68 10.47
C GLN A 21 -14.99 -11.94 11.09
N ARG A 22 -14.29 -10.87 11.51
CA ARG A 22 -13.01 -10.95 12.24
C ARG A 22 -13.17 -10.90 13.77
N GLY A 23 -14.39 -11.05 14.28
CA GLY A 23 -14.68 -11.07 15.72
C GLY A 23 -14.68 -9.68 16.39
N LEU A 24 -14.64 -8.60 15.61
CA LEU A 24 -14.62 -7.24 16.12
C LEU A 24 -16.06 -6.67 16.14
N ASN A 25 -16.67 -6.67 17.32
CA ASN A 25 -18.01 -6.13 17.54
C ASN A 25 -17.95 -4.65 17.93
N ILE A 26 -18.10 -3.77 16.94
CA ILE A 26 -18.22 -2.33 17.19
C ILE A 26 -19.63 -2.01 17.67
N LYS A 27 -19.74 -1.43 18.88
CA LYS A 27 -20.99 -0.86 19.39
C LYS A 27 -21.24 0.45 18.67
N SER A 28 -22.18 0.46 17.73
CA SER A 28 -22.59 1.68 17.06
C SER A 28 -23.55 2.48 17.94
N SER A 29 -23.20 3.73 18.25
CA SER A 29 -24.16 4.69 18.80
C SER A 29 -24.83 5.43 17.65
N PRO A 30 -26.17 5.46 17.55
CA PRO A 30 -26.88 6.14 16.48
C PRO A 30 -26.71 7.67 16.50
N ALA A 31 -26.18 8.24 17.58
CA ALA A 31 -25.92 9.68 17.70
C ALA A 31 -24.62 10.16 17.03
N ILE A 32 -23.73 9.25 16.61
CA ILE A 32 -22.41 9.59 16.06
C ILE A 32 -22.28 9.00 14.66
N LYS A 33 -22.08 9.88 13.67
CA LYS A 33 -21.70 9.45 12.32
C LYS A 33 -20.34 8.76 12.38
N GLN A 34 -20.32 7.46 12.10
CA GLN A 34 -19.10 6.66 12.11
C GLN A 34 -18.34 6.84 10.80
N VAL A 35 -17.02 6.94 10.91
CA VAL A 35 -16.08 6.95 9.79
C VAL A 35 -15.23 5.70 9.91
N TYR A 36 -15.15 4.92 8.84
CA TYR A 36 -14.33 3.72 8.76
C TYR A 36 -13.12 4.01 7.89
N VAL A 37 -11.93 3.64 8.36
CA VAL A 37 -10.67 3.84 7.64
C VAL A 37 -10.01 2.48 7.44
N LEU A 38 -9.62 2.19 6.19
CA LEU A 38 -8.78 1.05 5.85
C LEU A 38 -7.38 1.54 5.55
N ILE A 39 -6.38 0.96 6.22
CA ILE A 39 -4.98 1.15 5.88
C ILE A 39 -4.53 -0.10 5.13
N VAL A 40 -4.09 0.09 3.89
CA VAL A 40 -3.41 -0.96 3.11
C VAL A 40 -1.93 -0.59 3.09
N GLU A 41 -1.09 -1.51 3.52
CA GLU A 41 0.36 -1.33 3.56
C GLU A 41 1.06 -2.40 2.73
N GLY A 42 2.18 -2.02 2.11
CA GLY A 42 3.02 -2.91 1.34
C GLY A 42 3.98 -2.14 0.44
N PHE A 43 5.07 -2.78 0.05
CA PHE A 43 6.18 -2.11 -0.65
C PHE A 43 5.97 -1.93 -2.17
N LEU A 44 4.92 -2.51 -2.77
CA LEU A 44 4.60 -2.43 -4.21
C LEU A 44 3.12 -2.15 -4.51
N ILE A 45 2.34 -1.70 -3.52
CA ILE A 45 0.88 -1.60 -3.63
C ILE A 45 0.40 -0.55 -4.64
N PHE A 46 1.21 0.47 -4.93
CA PHE A 46 0.84 1.54 -5.88
C PHE A 46 1.05 1.16 -7.35
N ASN A 47 1.84 0.12 -7.65
CA ASN A 47 2.08 -0.33 -9.03
C ASN A 47 1.04 -1.31 -9.53
N TYR A 48 0.05 -1.65 -8.71
CA TYR A 48 -1.09 -2.45 -9.10
C TYR A 48 -2.32 -1.57 -9.31
N ARG A 49 -2.57 -1.23 -10.58
CA ARG A 49 -3.62 -0.29 -10.99
C ARG A 49 -4.99 -0.51 -10.33
N PRO A 50 -5.55 -1.74 -10.27
CA PRO A 50 -6.87 -1.96 -9.65
C PRO A 50 -6.94 -1.59 -8.17
N LEU A 51 -5.83 -1.71 -7.42
CA LEU A 51 -5.77 -1.24 -6.03
C LEU A 51 -5.49 0.26 -5.98
N ASN A 52 -4.58 0.76 -6.83
CA ASN A 52 -4.15 2.15 -6.80
C ASN A 52 -5.30 3.14 -7.04
N GLU A 53 -6.26 2.77 -7.88
CA GLU A 53 -7.48 3.55 -8.17
C GLU A 53 -8.47 3.61 -6.97
N LEU A 54 -8.28 2.80 -5.92
CA LEU A 54 -9.17 2.75 -4.76
C LEU A 54 -8.74 3.66 -3.59
N PHE A 55 -7.53 4.23 -3.63
CA PHE A 55 -6.97 4.99 -2.51
C PHE A 55 -7.46 6.43 -2.44
N ASP A 56 -8.00 6.82 -1.28
CA ASP A 56 -8.33 8.23 -0.99
C ASP A 56 -7.09 9.07 -0.63
N LYS A 57 -6.10 8.43 -0.01
CA LYS A 57 -4.81 9.02 0.39
C LYS A 57 -3.69 8.00 0.17
N ARG A 58 -2.54 8.49 -0.30
CA ARG A 58 -1.36 7.68 -0.61
C ARG A 58 -0.16 8.29 0.08
N TYR A 59 0.62 7.46 0.76
CA TYR A 59 1.84 7.85 1.46
C TYR A 59 2.95 6.89 1.07
N LEU A 60 4.09 7.43 0.66
CA LEU A 60 5.30 6.67 0.38
C LEU A 60 6.36 6.99 1.43
N LEU A 61 6.91 5.96 2.06
CA LEU A 61 8.01 6.13 3.02
C LEU A 61 9.34 5.86 2.32
N GLU A 62 10.07 6.94 2.07
CA GLU A 62 11.39 6.89 1.44
C GLU A 62 12.50 6.96 2.49
N ILE A 63 13.53 6.14 2.31
CA ILE A 63 14.72 6.15 3.15
C ILE A 63 15.99 6.09 2.28
N PRO A 64 17.09 6.76 2.68
CA PRO A 64 18.35 6.69 1.94
C PRO A 64 18.88 5.26 1.80
N TYR A 65 19.59 5.01 0.70
CA TYR A 65 20.16 3.70 0.33
C TYR A 65 20.90 3.02 1.50
N ASP A 66 21.79 3.74 2.16
CA ASP A 66 22.65 3.25 3.23
C ASP A 66 21.86 2.89 4.50
N VAL A 67 20.81 3.67 4.81
CA VAL A 67 19.88 3.38 5.92
C VAL A 67 19.02 2.15 5.58
N CYS A 68 18.52 2.06 4.35
CA CYS A 68 17.72 0.93 3.88
C CYS A 68 18.53 -0.37 3.90
N LYS A 69 19.73 -0.35 3.33
CA LYS A 69 20.65 -1.49 3.30
C LYS A 69 20.94 -1.98 4.71
N ARG A 70 21.29 -1.07 5.63
CA ARG A 70 21.57 -1.41 7.04
C ARG A 70 20.37 -2.07 7.73
N ARG A 71 19.17 -1.49 7.59
CA ARG A 71 17.94 -2.03 8.20
C ARG A 71 17.56 -3.39 7.60
N ARG A 72 17.71 -3.55 6.28
CA ARG A 72 17.46 -4.82 5.59
C ARG A 72 18.44 -5.90 6.02
N SER A 73 19.73 -5.58 6.11
CA SER A 73 20.75 -6.52 6.57
C SER A 73 20.55 -6.98 8.02
N SER A 74 19.84 -6.21 8.85
CA SER A 74 19.47 -6.63 10.21
C SER A 74 18.18 -7.46 10.27
N ARG A 75 17.44 -7.62 9.16
CA ARG A 75 16.19 -8.36 9.12
C ARG A 75 16.40 -9.76 8.55
N GLU A 76 15.86 -10.75 9.22
CA GLU A 76 15.83 -12.13 8.71
C GLU A 76 14.66 -12.31 7.74
N TYR A 77 14.97 -12.76 6.52
CA TYR A 77 14.00 -13.13 5.50
C TYR A 77 13.95 -14.65 5.34
N SER A 78 12.82 -15.16 4.85
CA SER A 78 12.65 -16.56 4.49
C SER A 78 12.23 -16.66 3.02
N PRO A 79 13.09 -17.17 2.11
CA PRO A 79 14.49 -17.55 2.35
C PRO A 79 15.40 -16.35 2.67
N PRO A 80 16.58 -16.57 3.28
CA PRO A 80 17.55 -15.50 3.53
C PRO A 80 18.02 -14.83 2.23
N ASP A 81 18.31 -13.53 2.30
CA ASP A 81 18.88 -12.78 1.18
C ASP A 81 20.26 -13.37 0.80
N PRO A 82 20.51 -13.76 -0.46
CA PRO A 82 21.82 -14.23 -0.89
C PRO A 82 22.86 -13.07 -0.89
N PRO A 83 24.18 -13.39 -0.91
CA PRO A 83 25.22 -12.37 -1.00
C PRO A 83 25.01 -11.41 -2.18
N GLY A 84 25.06 -10.10 -1.92
CA GLY A 84 24.87 -9.06 -2.93
C GLY A 84 23.42 -8.80 -3.36
N TYR A 85 22.42 -9.50 -2.79
CA TYR A 85 21.02 -9.38 -3.21
C TYR A 85 20.44 -7.96 -3.09
N PHE A 86 20.83 -7.23 -2.05
CA PHE A 86 20.36 -5.86 -1.88
C PHE A 86 20.77 -4.95 -3.05
N ASP A 87 22.06 -5.01 -3.40
CA ASP A 87 22.67 -4.14 -4.41
C ASP A 87 22.31 -4.58 -5.83
N GLY A 88 22.28 -5.88 -6.06
CA GLY A 88 22.03 -6.46 -7.38
C GLY A 88 20.55 -6.58 -7.73
N TYR A 89 19.64 -6.52 -6.75
CA TYR A 89 18.23 -6.78 -6.99
C TYR A 89 17.30 -5.81 -6.24
N VAL A 90 17.33 -5.82 -4.90
CA VAL A 90 16.33 -5.09 -4.10
C VAL A 90 16.29 -3.60 -4.42
N TRP A 91 17.46 -2.95 -4.40
CA TRP A 91 17.55 -1.51 -4.61
C TRP A 91 17.25 -1.10 -6.07
N PRO A 92 17.83 -1.76 -7.10
CA PRO A 92 17.43 -1.51 -8.49
C PRO A 92 15.92 -1.67 -8.72
N ILE A 93 15.31 -2.72 -8.18
CA ILE A 93 13.87 -2.96 -8.31
C ILE A 93 13.07 -1.85 -7.60
N TYR A 94 13.46 -1.42 -6.40
CA TYR A 94 12.83 -0.27 -5.74
C TYR A 94 12.84 0.98 -6.62
N GLN A 95 13.98 1.32 -7.22
CA GLN A 95 14.12 2.50 -8.08
C GLN A 95 13.26 2.41 -9.35
N ILE A 96 13.19 1.24 -9.99
CA ILE A 96 12.30 1.00 -11.14
C ILE A 96 10.84 1.24 -10.73
N ASN A 97 10.42 0.65 -9.62
CA ASN A 97 9.05 0.80 -9.14
C ASN A 97 8.73 2.24 -8.75
N LEU A 98 9.68 2.99 -8.19
CA LEU A 98 9.53 4.42 -7.90
C LEU A 98 9.24 5.24 -9.16
N GLN A 99 10.03 5.03 -10.21
CA GLN A 99 9.82 5.71 -11.50
C GLN A 99 8.47 5.36 -12.13
N GLU A 100 8.00 4.11 -11.99
CA GLU A 100 6.67 3.70 -12.45
C GLU A 100 5.54 4.41 -11.67
N MET A 101 5.70 4.55 -10.34
CA MET A 101 4.74 5.29 -9.50
C MET A 101 4.65 6.78 -9.89
N GLU A 102 5.80 7.41 -10.16
CA GLU A 102 5.88 8.82 -10.56
C GLU A 102 5.18 9.08 -11.90
N ARG A 103 5.39 8.20 -12.90
CA ARG A 103 4.70 8.28 -14.20
C ARG A 103 3.18 8.15 -14.03
N THR A 104 2.74 7.16 -13.26
CA THR A 104 1.31 6.91 -13.04
C THR A 104 0.62 8.02 -12.25
N THR A 105 1.35 8.71 -11.37
CA THR A 105 0.81 9.86 -10.62
C THR A 105 0.71 11.11 -11.48
N SER A 106 1.65 11.31 -12.41
CA SER A 106 1.67 12.46 -13.32
C SER A 106 0.48 12.43 -14.31
N ASP A 107 0.05 11.25 -14.73
CA ASP A 107 -1.12 11.08 -15.63
C ASP A 107 -2.47 11.47 -14.98
N ILE A 108 -2.51 11.63 -13.66
CA ILE A 108 -3.72 11.98 -12.89
C ILE A 108 -3.82 13.51 -12.69
N GLY A 109 -2.83 14.29 -13.13
CA GLY A 109 -2.64 15.71 -12.78
C GLY A 109 -2.80 16.76 -13.88
N GLU A 110 -3.41 16.47 -15.04
CA GLU A 110 -3.63 17.47 -16.12
C GLU A 110 -5.11 17.71 -16.49
N ASN A 111 -6.06 17.46 -15.60
CA ASN A 111 -7.47 17.84 -15.83
C ASN A 111 -8.05 18.56 -14.62
N GLU A 112 -7.55 19.75 -14.32
CA GLU A 112 -8.31 20.79 -13.61
C GLU A 112 -7.60 22.14 -13.80
N ASP A 113 -7.78 22.72 -14.99
CA ASP A 113 -7.73 24.17 -15.22
C ASP A 113 -8.22 24.47 -16.64
N THR A 114 -9.54 24.49 -16.85
CA THR A 114 -10.12 25.30 -17.93
C THR A 114 -11.54 25.76 -17.57
N GLN A 115 -11.59 27.02 -17.15
CA GLN A 115 -12.70 28.00 -17.12
C GLN A 115 -13.94 27.75 -16.26
#